data_AF-A0A8X7BQ55-F1
#
_entry.id   AF-A0A8X7BQ55-F1
#
_cell.length_a   1.000
_cell.length_b   1.000
_cell.length_c   1.000
_cell.angle_alpha   90.00
_cell.angle_beta   90.00
_cell.angle_gamma   90.00
#
_symmetry.space_group_name_H-M   'P 1'
#
loop_
_entity.id
_entity.type
_entity.pdbx_description
1 polymer ?
#
loop_
_entity_poly.entity_id
_entity_poly.type
_entity_poly.pdbx_seq_one_letter_code
_entity_poly.pdbx_strand_id
1 'polypeptide(L)'
;MPIYASVVAPSGVTKNKEKSFDFCLVVDSDNCSSEDVKKIIKAKINQAESKLGVRDVKNIRGNKLLVKCVSENHRDRLLTEIQEKSPELKASLLKRRNPAIIVKNVPNEVNNEDLIKMISEQNPEIIVDGSAKFALH
;
A
#
# COMPACT_ATOMS: atom_id res chain seq x y z
N MET A 1 -31.64 -19.23 26.79
CA MET A 1 -31.13 -18.68 25.51
C MET A 1 -29.66 -18.35 25.71
N PRO A 2 -28.70 -19.13 25.17
CA PRO A 2 -27.30 -18.76 25.23
C PRO A 2 -27.05 -17.56 24.30
N ILE A 3 -26.28 -16.59 24.80
CA ILE A 3 -25.89 -15.38 24.07
C ILE A 3 -24.82 -15.80 23.05
N TYR A 4 -25.08 -15.54 21.77
CA TYR A 4 -24.26 -15.96 20.61
C TYR A 4 -22.76 -15.65 20.76
N ALA A 5 -22.43 -14.59 21.52
CA ALA A 5 -21.06 -14.14 21.78
C ALA A 5 -20.16 -15.20 22.46
N SER A 6 -20.74 -16.19 23.14
CA SER A 6 -19.99 -17.21 23.89
C SER A 6 -19.48 -18.39 23.05
N VAL A 7 -19.94 -18.56 21.81
CA VAL A 7 -19.62 -19.73 20.96
C VAL A 7 -18.36 -19.51 20.10
N VAL A 8 -17.83 -18.29 20.06
CA VAL A 8 -16.63 -17.97 19.26
C VAL A 8 -15.37 -18.19 20.12
N ALA A 9 -14.97 -19.46 20.25
CA ALA A 9 -13.60 -19.76 20.67
C ALA A 9 -12.63 -19.33 19.54
N PRO A 10 -11.54 -18.58 19.84
CA PRO A 10 -10.58 -18.19 18.82
C PRO A 10 -9.74 -19.40 18.40
N SER A 11 -10.14 -20.05 17.31
CA SER A 11 -9.30 -21.02 16.60
C SER A 11 -7.99 -20.34 16.17
N GLY A 12 -6.87 -20.99 16.48
CA GLY A 12 -5.52 -20.43 16.33
C GLY A 12 -5.27 -19.81 14.96
N VAL A 13 -5.03 -18.49 14.96
CA VAL A 13 -4.70 -17.72 13.77
C VAL A 13 -3.28 -18.11 13.33
N THR A 14 -3.17 -18.80 12.19
CA THR A 14 -1.89 -18.92 11.49
C THR A 14 -1.51 -17.54 10.97
N LYS A 15 -0.46 -16.95 11.54
CA LYS A 15 0.05 -15.65 11.11
C LYS A 15 0.59 -15.78 9.68
N ASN A 16 -0.18 -15.34 8.68
CA ASN A 16 0.36 -15.07 7.35
C ASN A 16 1.53 -14.08 7.51
N LYS A 17 2.66 -14.39 6.87
CA LYS A 17 3.90 -13.60 6.93
C LYS A 17 3.58 -12.15 6.52
N GLU A 18 3.55 -11.23 7.48
CA GLU A 18 3.27 -9.82 7.22
C GLU A 18 4.22 -9.30 6.14
N LYS A 19 3.67 -8.83 5.02
CA LYS A 19 4.44 -8.13 4.01
C LYS A 19 4.85 -6.79 4.62
N SER A 20 6.07 -6.73 5.16
CA SER A 20 6.70 -5.50 5.64
C SER A 20 6.67 -4.43 4.54
N PHE A 21 5.96 -3.33 4.81
CA PHE A 21 5.90 -2.11 3.99
C PHE A 21 6.83 -1.01 4.54
N ASP A 22 7.73 -1.36 5.46
CA ASP A 22 8.35 -0.40 6.39
C ASP A 22 9.23 0.66 5.72
N PHE A 23 9.75 0.37 4.52
CA PHE A 23 10.68 1.27 3.83
C PHE A 23 10.26 1.48 2.36
N CYS A 24 9.06 2.01 2.14
CA CYS A 24 8.51 2.25 0.81
C CYS A 24 8.44 3.75 0.44
N LEU A 25 8.79 4.06 -0.80
CA LEU A 25 8.59 5.35 -1.45
C LEU A 25 7.59 5.20 -2.59
N VAL A 26 6.74 6.20 -2.79
CA VAL A 26 5.91 6.36 -3.99
C VAL A 26 6.51 7.48 -4.82
N VAL A 27 6.75 7.22 -6.10
CA VAL A 27 7.28 8.19 -7.06
C VAL A 27 6.31 8.32 -8.21
N ASP A 28 5.87 9.54 -8.43
CA ASP A 28 4.87 9.90 -9.44
C ASP A 28 5.40 11.02 -10.34
N SER A 29 4.84 11.14 -11.53
CA SER A 29 5.04 12.29 -12.40
C SER A 29 3.70 12.66 -13.04
N ASP A 30 3.42 13.95 -13.16
CA ASP A 30 2.16 14.43 -13.75
C ASP A 30 2.10 14.20 -15.28
N ASN A 31 3.25 14.03 -15.94
CA ASN A 31 3.36 13.99 -17.40
C ASN A 31 3.92 12.67 -17.97
N CYS A 32 4.39 11.74 -17.13
CA CYS A 32 5.11 10.55 -17.60
C CYS A 32 4.41 9.25 -17.18
N SER A 33 4.57 8.21 -17.99
CA SER A 33 4.10 6.87 -17.65
C SER A 33 4.98 6.26 -16.55
N SER A 34 4.46 5.26 -15.83
CA SER A 34 5.23 4.55 -14.79
C SER A 34 6.52 3.89 -15.31
N GLU A 35 6.58 3.54 -16.61
CA GLU A 35 7.79 3.00 -17.23
C GLU A 35 8.84 4.08 -17.49
N ASP A 36 8.39 5.28 -17.90
CA ASP A 36 9.29 6.41 -18.14
C ASP A 36 9.84 6.95 -16.82
N VAL A 37 9.01 7.02 -15.76
CA VAL A 37 9.48 7.32 -14.40
C VAL A 37 10.54 6.30 -13.96
N LYS A 38 10.35 5.01 -14.26
CA LYS A 38 11.34 3.96 -13.96
C LYS A 38 12.64 4.14 -14.74
N LYS A 39 12.57 4.57 -16.02
CA LYS A 39 13.75 4.90 -16.83
C LYS A 39 14.47 6.14 -16.29
N ILE A 40 13.75 7.19 -15.93
CA ILE A 40 14.30 8.43 -15.35
C ILE A 40 15.02 8.11 -14.05
N ILE A 41 14.37 7.35 -13.15
CA ILE A 41 15.01 6.91 -11.90
C ILE A 41 16.25 6.08 -12.20
N LYS A 42 16.20 5.10 -13.11
CA LYS A 42 17.40 4.30 -13.44
C LYS A 42 18.52 5.10 -14.08
N ALA A 43 18.20 6.11 -14.90
CA ALA A 43 19.17 6.91 -15.64
C ALA A 43 19.79 8.03 -14.79
N LYS A 44 18.98 8.73 -14.00
CA LYS A 44 19.42 9.85 -13.16
C LYS A 44 19.89 9.42 -11.77
N ILE A 45 19.39 8.29 -11.28
CA ILE A 45 19.72 7.76 -9.96
C ILE A 45 20.52 6.48 -10.17
N ASN A 46 21.83 6.67 -10.23
CA ASN A 46 22.79 5.60 -10.47
C ASN A 46 22.85 4.69 -9.23
N GLN A 47 22.15 3.55 -9.31
CA GLN A 47 21.95 2.63 -8.18
C GLN A 47 23.28 2.08 -7.62
N ALA A 48 24.32 2.03 -8.46
CA ALA A 48 25.65 1.54 -8.11
C ALA A 48 26.49 2.57 -7.33
N GLU A 49 26.39 3.85 -7.67
CA GLU A 49 27.19 4.92 -7.04
C GLU A 49 26.62 5.36 -5.69
N SER A 50 25.29 5.42 -5.57
CA SER A 50 24.64 6.01 -4.39
C SER A 50 24.34 4.99 -3.26
N LYS A 51 24.67 3.70 -3.44
CA LYS A 51 24.40 2.61 -2.46
C LYS A 51 22.98 2.68 -1.89
N LEU A 52 21.99 2.95 -2.75
CA LEU A 52 20.64 3.35 -2.32
C LEU A 52 19.79 2.22 -1.73
N GLY A 53 20.34 1.02 -1.59
CA GLY A 53 19.67 -0.09 -0.91
C GLY A 53 18.26 -0.34 -1.47
N VAL A 54 18.06 -0.23 -2.78
CA VAL A 54 16.77 -0.51 -3.42
C VAL A 54 16.59 -2.02 -3.49
N ARG A 55 15.55 -2.52 -2.85
CA ARG A 55 15.20 -3.95 -2.82
C ARG A 55 14.30 -4.35 -3.99
N ASP A 56 13.30 -3.52 -4.30
CA ASP A 56 12.29 -3.84 -5.30
C ASP A 56 11.63 -2.58 -5.86
N VAL A 57 11.15 -2.64 -7.10
CA VAL A 57 10.49 -1.53 -7.80
C VAL A 57 9.27 -2.05 -8.54
N LYS A 58 8.07 -1.62 -8.12
CA LYS A 58 6.78 -2.07 -8.66
C LYS A 58 5.96 -0.93 -9.21
N ASN A 59 5.25 -1.17 -10.30
CA ASN A 59 4.27 -0.22 -10.82
C ASN A 59 2.98 -0.37 -10.00
N ILE A 60 2.39 0.76 -9.62
CA ILE A 60 1.11 0.84 -8.90
C ILE A 60 0.11 1.69 -9.69
N ARG A 61 -1.18 1.54 -9.37
CA ARG A 61 -2.28 2.19 -10.10
C ARG A 61 -2.09 3.71 -10.15
N GLY A 62 -2.39 4.31 -11.30
CA GLY A 62 -2.31 5.76 -11.52
C GLY A 62 -0.95 6.27 -11.98
N ASN A 63 -0.23 5.48 -12.79
CA ASN A 63 1.11 5.80 -13.31
C ASN A 63 2.16 6.06 -12.22
N LYS A 64 1.96 5.40 -11.09
CA LYS A 64 2.77 5.55 -9.89
C LYS A 64 3.82 4.44 -9.80
N LEU A 65 4.94 4.72 -9.15
CA LEU A 65 6.00 3.73 -8.92
C LEU A 65 6.25 3.55 -7.43
N LEU A 66 6.16 2.31 -6.96
CA LEU A 66 6.48 1.92 -5.59
C LEU A 66 7.93 1.41 -5.54
N VAL A 67 8.78 2.12 -4.80
CA VAL A 67 10.18 1.74 -4.58
C VAL A 67 10.35 1.25 -3.15
N LYS A 68 10.80 0.00 -2.99
CA LYS A 68 11.09 -0.60 -1.69
C LYS A 68 12.58 -0.51 -1.41
N CYS A 69 12.93 -0.06 -0.22
CA CYS A 69 14.30 0.05 0.26
C CYS A 69 14.60 -1.01 1.32
N VAL A 70 15.89 -1.25 1.57
CA VAL A 70 16.38 -2.20 2.58
C VAL A 70 16.28 -1.62 4.00
N SER A 71 16.36 -0.30 4.15
CA SER A 71 16.29 0.40 5.43
C SER A 71 15.68 1.79 5.27
N GLU A 72 15.23 2.38 6.37
CA GLU A 72 14.73 3.76 6.46
C GLU A 72 15.76 4.78 5.97
N ASN A 73 17.01 4.70 6.43
CA ASN A 73 18.09 5.58 5.97
C ASN A 73 18.28 5.58 4.44
N HIS A 74 18.09 4.43 3.79
CA HIS A 74 18.19 4.31 2.34
C HIS A 74 16.99 4.96 1.64
N ARG A 75 15.78 4.79 2.20
CA ARG A 75 14.56 5.44 1.71
C ARG A 75 14.67 6.96 1.76
N ASP A 76 15.16 7.51 2.87
CA ASP A 76 15.22 8.97 3.05
C ASP A 76 16.29 9.59 2.16
N ARG A 77 17.44 8.94 1.99
CA ARG A 77 18.44 9.36 1.00
C ARG A 77 17.90 9.33 -0.42
N LEU A 78 17.18 8.27 -0.78
CA LEU A 78 16.54 8.16 -2.09
C LEU A 78 15.50 9.27 -2.30
N LEU A 79 14.73 9.62 -1.27
CA LEU A 79 13.77 10.73 -1.31
C LEU A 79 14.47 12.05 -1.60
N THR A 80 15.54 12.37 -0.85
CA THR A 80 16.32 13.60 -1.06
C THR A 80 16.94 13.62 -2.45
N GLU A 81 17.53 12.51 -2.89
CA GLU A 81 18.21 12.45 -4.19
C GLU A 81 17.23 12.58 -5.37
N ILE A 82 16.01 12.03 -5.26
CA ILE A 82 14.96 12.26 -6.27
C ILE A 82 14.57 13.73 -6.29
N GLN A 83 14.36 14.35 -5.12
CA GLN A 83 13.95 15.75 -5.03
C GLN A 83 15.02 16.71 -5.56
N GLU A 84 16.31 16.42 -5.35
CA GLU A 84 17.42 17.25 -5.83
C GLU A 84 17.71 17.05 -7.32
N LYS A 85 17.76 15.79 -7.80
CA LYS A 85 18.20 15.46 -9.17
C LYS A 85 17.07 15.38 -10.18
N SER A 86 15.82 15.27 -9.74
CA SER A 86 14.66 15.04 -10.59
C SER A 86 13.45 15.83 -10.09
N PRO A 87 13.48 17.17 -10.17
CA PRO A 87 12.36 18.02 -9.75
C PRO A 87 11.07 17.75 -10.54
N GLU A 88 11.15 17.10 -11.70
CA GLU A 88 9.99 16.64 -12.47
C GLU A 88 9.27 15.41 -11.87
N LEU A 89 9.88 14.77 -10.87
CA LEU A 89 9.33 13.63 -10.14
C LEU A 89 8.88 14.04 -8.74
N LYS A 90 7.68 13.63 -8.36
CA LYS A 90 7.15 13.79 -7.00
C LYS A 90 7.37 12.50 -6.25
N ALA A 91 8.38 12.49 -5.39
CA ALA A 91 8.62 11.41 -4.45
C ALA A 91 7.95 11.69 -3.10
N SER A 92 7.32 10.69 -2.51
CA SER A 92 6.60 10.79 -1.24
C SER A 92 6.68 9.48 -0.45
N LEU A 93 6.69 9.59 0.87
CA LEU A 93 6.65 8.42 1.75
C LEU A 93 5.33 7.68 1.60
N LEU A 94 5.39 6.34 1.47
CA LEU A 94 4.16 5.54 1.50
C LEU A 94 3.59 5.60 2.91
N LYS A 95 2.49 6.33 3.08
CA LYS A 95 1.73 6.30 4.34
C LYS A 95 0.96 5.00 4.42
N ARG A 96 1.12 4.27 5.52
CA ARG A 96 0.24 3.13 5.83
C ARG A 96 -1.19 3.65 5.89
N ARG A 97 -2.09 3.00 5.15
CA ARG A 97 -3.53 3.26 5.28
C ARG A 97 -3.90 2.81 6.69
N ASN A 98 -4.48 3.70 7.49
CA ASN A 98 -5.09 3.33 8.77
C ASN A 98 -6.54 2.94 8.46
N PRO A 99 -6.87 1.64 8.32
CA PRO A 99 -8.24 1.24 7.99
C PRO A 99 -9.16 1.58 9.16
N ALA A 100 -10.37 2.05 8.84
CA ALA A 100 -11.38 2.29 9.87
C ALA A 100 -11.98 0.97 10.38
N ILE A 101 -12.03 -0.05 9.53
CA ILE A 101 -12.66 -1.35 9.80
C ILE A 101 -11.73 -2.46 9.26
N ILE A 102 -11.50 -3.49 10.07
CA ILE A 102 -10.80 -4.72 9.69
C ILE A 102 -11.78 -5.88 9.86
N VAL A 103 -12.17 -6.52 8.76
CA VAL A 103 -13.09 -7.67 8.76
C VAL A 103 -12.25 -8.95 8.80
N LYS A 104 -12.57 -9.86 9.72
CA LYS A 104 -11.88 -11.15 9.90
C LYS A 104 -12.87 -12.30 9.74
N ASN A 105 -12.33 -13.50 9.51
CA ASN A 105 -13.09 -14.75 9.40
C ASN A 105 -14.14 -14.72 8.26
N VAL A 106 -13.75 -14.16 7.13
CA VAL A 106 -14.55 -14.14 5.91
C VAL A 106 -14.47 -15.53 5.26
N PRO A 107 -15.61 -16.17 4.91
CA PRO A 107 -15.59 -17.40 4.14
C PRO A 107 -14.90 -17.21 2.79
N ASN A 108 -14.10 -18.17 2.35
CA ASN A 108 -13.33 -18.08 1.09
C ASN A 108 -14.20 -17.90 -0.17
N GLU A 109 -15.48 -18.23 -0.07
CA GLU A 109 -16.48 -18.11 -1.13
C GLU A 109 -16.94 -16.67 -1.36
N VAL A 110 -16.71 -15.78 -0.38
CA VAL A 110 -17.13 -14.39 -0.45
C VAL A 110 -15.99 -13.53 -1.00
N ASN A 111 -16.24 -12.89 -2.14
CA ASN A 111 -15.25 -12.00 -2.75
C ASN A 111 -15.31 -10.59 -2.16
N ASN A 112 -14.28 -9.79 -2.45
CA ASN A 112 -14.17 -8.42 -1.95
C ASN A 112 -15.35 -7.54 -2.38
N GLU A 113 -15.86 -7.72 -3.60
CA GLU A 113 -17.00 -6.96 -4.12
C GLU A 113 -18.29 -7.31 -3.38
N ASP A 114 -18.50 -8.60 -3.10
CA ASP A 114 -19.65 -9.10 -2.36
C ASP A 114 -19.62 -8.61 -0.90
N LEU A 115 -18.45 -8.60 -0.27
CA LEU A 115 -18.27 -8.04 1.08
C LEU A 115 -18.63 -6.55 1.14
N ILE A 116 -18.11 -5.76 0.19
CA ILE A 116 -18.42 -4.34 0.13
C ILE A 116 -19.92 -4.16 -0.02
N LYS A 117 -20.55 -4.94 -0.90
CA LYS A 117 -21.99 -4.89 -1.13
C LYS A 117 -22.79 -5.25 0.12
N MET A 118 -22.48 -6.36 0.79
CA MET A 118 -23.17 -6.79 2.00
C MET A 118 -23.03 -5.77 3.14
N ILE A 119 -21.83 -5.22 3.35
CA ILE A 119 -21.61 -4.20 4.39
C ILE A 119 -22.38 -2.93 4.05
N SER A 120 -22.43 -2.55 2.77
CA SER A 120 -23.17 -1.37 2.28
C SER A 120 -24.68 -1.54 2.40
N GLU A 121 -25.21 -2.73 2.11
CA GLU A 121 -26.65 -3.05 2.24
C GLU A 121 -27.12 -3.04 3.70
N GLN A 122 -26.29 -3.51 4.62
CA GLN A 122 -26.62 -3.52 6.06
C GLN A 122 -26.52 -2.15 6.71
N ASN A 123 -25.67 -1.26 6.18
CA ASN A 123 -25.37 0.04 6.76
C ASN A 123 -25.45 1.12 5.69
N PRO A 124 -26.66 1.46 5.20
CA PRO A 124 -26.84 2.45 4.15
C PRO A 124 -26.24 3.83 4.50
N GLU A 125 -26.11 4.14 5.80
CA GLU A 125 -25.49 5.34 6.34
C GLU A 125 -23.96 5.38 6.26
N ILE A 126 -23.29 4.25 5.99
CA ILE A 126 -21.83 4.22 5.75
C ILE A 126 -21.50 4.72 4.33
N ILE A 127 -22.49 4.70 3.43
CA ILE A 127 -22.37 5.23 2.06
C ILE A 127 -22.62 6.74 2.06
N VAL A 128 -21.86 7.48 2.86
CA VAL A 128 -21.86 8.94 2.82
C VAL A 128 -20.48 9.37 2.32
N ASP A 129 -20.45 9.99 1.14
CA ASP A 129 -19.28 10.59 0.48
C ASP A 129 -18.20 9.67 -0.12
N GLY A 130 -18.60 8.64 -0.88
CA GLY A 130 -17.79 8.09 -1.99
C GLY A 130 -16.40 7.54 -1.62
N SER A 131 -16.12 7.27 -0.34
CA SER A 131 -14.77 7.00 0.14
C SER A 131 -14.72 5.97 1.27
N ALA A 132 -15.55 4.92 1.20
CA ALA A 132 -15.44 3.82 2.15
C ALA A 132 -14.07 3.11 2.02
N LYS A 133 -13.28 3.11 3.10
CA LYS A 133 -11.89 2.63 3.14
C LYS A 133 -11.79 1.28 3.86
N PHE A 134 -12.13 0.19 3.17
CA PHE A 134 -11.99 -1.15 3.72
C PHE A 134 -10.56 -1.71 3.51
N ALA A 135 -10.06 -2.47 4.49
CA ALA A 135 -8.90 -3.33 4.36
C ALA A 135 -9.29 -4.75 4.80
N LEU A 136 -9.03 -5.72 3.92
CA LEU A 136 -9.37 -7.12 4.11
C LEU A 136 -8.07 -7.89 4.39
N HIS A 137 -8.11 -8.75 5.41
CA HIS A 137 -6.95 -9.47 5.94
C HIS A 137 -7.25 -10.95 6.16
#